data_AF-A0A165Q2B1-F1
#
_entry.id   AF-A0A165Q2B1-F1
#
_cell.length_a   1.000
_cell.length_b   1.000
_cell.length_c   1.000
_cell.angle_alpha   90.00
_cell.angle_beta   90.00
_cell.angle_gamma   90.00
#
_symmetry.space_group_name_H-M   'P 1'
#
loop_
_entity.id
_entity.type
_entity.pdbx_description
1 polymer ?
#
loop_
_entity_poly.entity_id
_entity_poly.type
_entity_poly.pdbx_seq_one_letter_code
_entity_poly.pdbx_strand_id
1 'polypeptide(L)'
;MVTGDGDARGLRSTLDPDKSPVHWLGHYCTCPFGHVEDDFVRNTAEVLLGVVPQSPGIFDRYAPSTLAMGALMLARFLCGAYMMPFNENEQGLEVMIVLDRQFRNNPELVLDIPNPSTFLPLDLDVLEFYRYARDYLPAVPSSMKEYHKPRNLNSPDLKINLLSYSTVLPDADPTEKLRALLNSMQISPGIEALLDKMRISPGLEDLLDSMQLK
;
A
#
# COMPACT_ATOMS: atom_id res chain seq x y z
N MET A 1 11.38 -1.14 -57.92
CA MET A 1 12.24 -0.43 -56.95
C MET A 1 11.59 0.91 -56.65
N VAL A 2 10.83 0.99 -55.56
CA VAL A 2 10.36 2.23 -54.96
C VAL A 2 10.63 2.04 -53.47
N THR A 3 11.64 2.73 -52.98
CA THR A 3 12.02 2.83 -51.57
C THR A 3 11.04 3.77 -50.88
N GLY A 4 10.26 3.24 -49.93
CA GLY A 4 9.45 4.02 -49.01
C GLY A 4 9.96 3.80 -47.59
N ASP A 5 10.98 4.57 -47.20
CA ASP A 5 11.30 4.84 -45.80
C ASP A 5 10.14 5.66 -45.21
N GLY A 6 9.40 5.03 -44.30
CA GLY A 6 8.38 5.66 -43.47
C GLY A 6 8.79 5.50 -42.02
N ASP A 7 9.47 6.52 -41.54
CA ASP A 7 10.02 6.70 -40.21
C ASP A 7 8.94 6.69 -39.10
N ALA A 8 9.44 6.64 -37.86
CA ALA A 8 8.82 7.09 -36.62
C ALA A 8 8.01 6.07 -35.81
N ARG A 9 8.76 5.31 -35.01
CA ARG A 9 8.62 5.23 -33.54
C ARG A 9 7.61 6.26 -32.99
N GLY A 10 6.43 5.82 -32.57
CA GLY A 10 5.42 6.74 -32.09
C GLY A 10 4.14 6.11 -31.54
N LEU A 11 4.23 4.93 -30.92
CA LEU A 11 3.12 4.36 -30.13
C LEU A 11 3.59 4.18 -28.69
N ARG A 12 4.06 5.27 -28.08
CA ARG A 12 3.83 5.43 -26.64
C ARG A 12 2.35 5.72 -26.51
N SER A 13 1.57 4.66 -26.28
CA SER A 13 0.19 4.76 -25.80
C SER A 13 0.21 5.72 -24.63
N THR A 14 -0.27 6.94 -24.85
CA THR A 14 -0.65 7.87 -23.80
C THR A 14 -1.82 7.21 -23.08
N LEU A 15 -1.51 6.35 -22.12
CA LEU A 15 -2.47 5.83 -21.16
C LEU A 15 -3.20 7.05 -20.61
N ASP A 16 -4.48 7.15 -20.95
CA ASP A 16 -5.41 8.11 -20.37
C ASP A 16 -5.23 8.01 -18.84
N PRO A 17 -4.68 9.04 -18.17
CA PRO A 17 -4.35 8.96 -16.76
C PRO A 17 -5.59 8.66 -15.89
N ASP A 18 -6.77 9.02 -16.42
CA ASP A 18 -8.11 8.73 -15.87
C ASP A 18 -8.51 7.25 -16.01
N LYS A 19 -7.63 6.38 -16.51
CA LYS A 19 -7.85 4.93 -16.63
C LYS A 19 -6.68 4.10 -16.09
N SER A 20 -5.75 4.70 -15.36
CA SER A 20 -4.66 3.94 -14.73
C SER A 20 -5.18 3.00 -13.61
N PRO A 21 -4.47 1.90 -13.29
CA PRO A 21 -4.85 1.04 -12.16
C PRO A 21 -4.92 1.81 -10.84
N VAL A 22 -4.02 2.77 -10.61
CA VAL A 22 -4.02 3.63 -9.41
C VAL A 22 -5.27 4.51 -9.34
N HIS A 23 -5.71 5.06 -10.48
CA HIS A 23 -6.96 5.82 -10.55
C HIS A 23 -8.17 4.94 -10.15
N TRP A 24 -8.26 3.72 -10.68
CA TRP A 24 -9.31 2.77 -10.30
C TRP A 24 -9.24 2.35 -8.84
N LEU A 25 -8.03 2.17 -8.29
CA LEU A 25 -7.85 1.89 -6.87
C LEU A 25 -8.42 3.02 -6.00
N GLY A 26 -8.17 4.28 -6.37
CA GLY A 26 -8.78 5.44 -5.72
C GLY A 26 -10.30 5.33 -5.65
N HIS A 27 -10.97 5.02 -6.79
CA HIS A 27 -12.42 4.82 -6.82
C HIS A 27 -12.91 3.69 -5.93
N TYR A 28 -12.16 2.58 -5.84
CA TYR A 28 -12.53 1.46 -4.98
C TYR A 28 -12.35 1.77 -3.50
N CYS A 29 -11.33 2.56 -3.14
CA CYS A 29 -11.06 2.96 -1.77
C CYS A 29 -12.00 4.08 -1.28
N THR A 30 -12.56 4.89 -2.19
CA THR A 30 -13.55 5.93 -1.87
C THR A 30 -14.93 5.52 -2.37
N CYS A 31 -15.58 4.60 -1.68
CA CYS A 31 -16.86 4.06 -2.10
C CYS A 31 -18.01 5.07 -1.84
N PRO A 32 -18.96 5.28 -2.78
CA PRO A 32 -20.10 6.19 -2.60
C PRO A 32 -21.07 5.77 -1.48
N PHE A 33 -20.94 4.55 -0.95
CA PHE A 33 -21.75 4.06 0.18
C PHE A 33 -21.17 4.44 1.55
N GLY A 34 -20.23 5.39 1.61
CA GLY A 34 -19.69 5.94 2.86
C GLY A 34 -18.61 5.09 3.53
N HIS A 35 -18.13 4.05 2.84
CA HIS A 35 -16.96 3.30 3.28
C HIS A 35 -15.69 3.90 2.68
N VAL A 36 -14.74 4.23 3.54
CA VAL A 36 -13.40 4.65 3.18
C VAL A 36 -12.46 3.53 3.59
N GLU A 37 -11.63 3.07 2.66
CA GLU A 37 -10.61 2.06 2.95
C GLU A 37 -9.58 2.62 3.94
N ASP A 38 -9.04 1.74 4.80
CA ASP A 38 -7.92 2.10 5.64
C ASP A 38 -6.68 2.49 4.80
N ASP A 39 -6.01 3.58 5.18
CA ASP A 39 -4.86 4.11 4.44
C ASP A 39 -3.74 3.07 4.32
N PHE A 40 -3.53 2.21 5.32
CA PHE A 40 -2.53 1.16 5.25
C PHE A 40 -2.87 0.12 4.19
N VAL A 41 -4.15 -0.28 4.09
CA VAL A 41 -4.62 -1.22 3.05
C VAL A 41 -4.46 -0.59 1.67
N ARG A 42 -4.85 0.69 1.52
CA ARG A 42 -4.69 1.43 0.26
C ARG A 42 -3.21 1.53 -0.14
N ASN A 43 -2.35 1.96 0.77
CA ASN A 43 -0.91 2.10 0.51
C ASN A 43 -0.29 0.75 0.13
N THR A 44 -0.69 -0.33 0.82
CA THR A 44 -0.27 -1.70 0.48
C THR A 44 -0.69 -2.05 -0.95
N ALA A 45 -1.94 -1.75 -1.34
CA ALA A 45 -2.43 -2.00 -2.69
C ALA A 45 -1.68 -1.16 -3.75
N GLU A 46 -1.34 0.10 -3.47
CA GLU A 46 -0.55 0.94 -4.38
C GLU A 46 0.86 0.36 -4.60
N VAL A 47 1.51 -0.14 -3.54
CA VAL A 47 2.82 -0.82 -3.68
C VAL A 47 2.70 -2.11 -4.48
N LEU A 48 1.64 -2.90 -4.25
CA LEU A 48 1.37 -4.10 -5.05
C LEU A 48 1.22 -3.77 -6.55
N LEU A 49 0.57 -2.64 -6.88
CA LEU A 49 0.44 -2.16 -8.25
C LEU A 49 1.78 -1.70 -8.84
N GLY A 50 2.74 -1.27 -8.03
CA GLY A 50 4.07 -0.87 -8.50
C GLY A 50 4.88 -1.99 -9.17
N VAL A 51 4.52 -3.26 -8.93
CA VAL A 51 5.13 -4.43 -9.60
C VAL A 51 4.58 -4.63 -11.03
N VAL A 52 3.36 -4.16 -11.31
CA VAL A 52 2.69 -4.39 -12.60
C VAL A 52 3.52 -3.91 -13.80
N PRO A 53 4.05 -2.66 -13.82
CA PRO A 53 4.85 -2.18 -14.96
C PRO A 53 6.18 -2.93 -15.15
N GLN A 54 6.67 -3.63 -14.11
CA GLN A 54 7.92 -4.39 -14.17
C GLN A 54 7.76 -5.76 -14.83
N SER A 55 6.52 -6.25 -14.98
CA SER A 55 6.20 -7.56 -15.57
C SER A 55 5.09 -7.46 -16.62
N PRO A 56 5.27 -6.65 -17.69
CA PRO A 56 4.20 -6.35 -18.65
C PRO A 56 3.65 -7.62 -19.32
N GLY A 57 4.51 -8.57 -19.70
CA GLY A 57 4.08 -9.82 -20.34
C GLY A 57 3.12 -10.68 -19.51
N ILE A 58 3.04 -10.47 -18.20
CA ILE A 58 2.10 -11.16 -17.31
C ILE A 58 0.79 -10.37 -17.18
N PHE A 59 0.89 -9.04 -17.08
CA PHE A 59 -0.21 -8.19 -16.67
C PHE A 59 -0.95 -7.48 -17.82
N ASP A 60 -0.37 -7.40 -19.03
CA ASP A 60 -0.94 -6.71 -20.19
C ASP A 60 -2.32 -7.25 -20.62
N ARG A 61 -2.66 -8.47 -20.19
CA ARG A 61 -3.95 -9.11 -20.47
C ARG A 61 -5.10 -8.64 -19.57
N TYR A 62 -4.81 -7.92 -18.48
CA TYR A 62 -5.81 -7.49 -17.52
C TYR A 62 -6.19 -6.02 -17.74
N ALA A 63 -7.47 -5.71 -17.58
CA ALA A 63 -7.92 -4.32 -17.56
C ALA A 63 -7.36 -3.58 -16.31
N PRO A 64 -7.11 -2.27 -16.39
CA PRO A 64 -6.62 -1.49 -15.25
C PRO A 64 -7.49 -1.59 -13.99
N SER A 65 -8.81 -1.64 -14.16
CA SER A 65 -9.77 -1.85 -13.07
C SER A 65 -9.60 -3.22 -12.41
N THR A 66 -9.41 -4.27 -13.21
CA THR A 66 -9.14 -5.63 -12.71
C THR A 66 -7.82 -5.70 -11.94
N LEU A 67 -6.78 -5.02 -12.44
CA LEU A 67 -5.49 -4.91 -11.75
C LEU A 67 -5.64 -4.25 -10.37
N ALA A 68 -6.34 -3.11 -10.33
CA ALA A 68 -6.63 -2.39 -9.09
C ALA A 68 -7.44 -3.24 -8.10
N MET A 69 -8.46 -3.95 -8.58
CA MET A 69 -9.29 -4.83 -7.76
C MET A 69 -8.46 -5.98 -7.16
N GLY A 70 -7.64 -6.66 -7.97
CA GLY A 70 -6.80 -7.74 -7.47
C GLY A 70 -5.73 -7.29 -6.47
N ALA A 71 -5.14 -6.11 -6.67
CA ALA A 71 -4.22 -5.52 -5.71
C ALA A 71 -4.91 -5.19 -4.38
N LEU A 72 -6.12 -4.60 -4.43
CA LEU A 72 -6.90 -4.29 -3.23
C LEU A 72 -7.33 -5.56 -2.48
N MET A 73 -7.79 -6.60 -3.20
CA MET A 73 -8.14 -7.88 -2.61
C MET A 73 -6.94 -8.54 -1.90
N LEU A 74 -5.75 -8.48 -2.52
CA LEU A 74 -4.53 -8.99 -1.90
C LEU A 74 -4.13 -8.15 -0.69
N ALA A 75 -4.17 -6.82 -0.77
CA ALA A 75 -3.86 -5.94 0.35
C ALA A 75 -4.77 -6.22 1.56
N ARG A 76 -6.09 -6.24 1.37
CA ARG A 76 -7.06 -6.62 2.41
C ARG A 76 -6.76 -8.00 2.98
N PHE A 77 -6.40 -8.97 2.12
CA PHE A 77 -6.04 -10.31 2.55
C PHE A 77 -4.83 -10.31 3.48
N LEU A 78 -3.78 -9.55 3.15
CA LEU A 78 -2.53 -9.46 3.91
C LEU A 78 -2.71 -8.68 5.22
N CYS A 79 -3.48 -7.59 5.20
CA CYS A 79 -3.75 -6.76 6.37
C CYS A 79 -4.77 -7.39 7.34
N GLY A 80 -5.40 -8.51 6.97
CA GLY A 80 -6.48 -9.10 7.77
C GLY A 80 -7.71 -8.18 7.90
N ALA A 81 -7.87 -7.22 6.99
CA ALA A 81 -8.97 -6.27 7.02
C ALA A 81 -10.31 -6.97 6.79
N TYR A 82 -11.36 -6.44 7.42
CA TYR A 82 -12.71 -7.01 7.28
C TYR A 82 -13.14 -6.91 5.82
N MET A 83 -13.50 -8.04 5.22
CA MET A 83 -13.89 -8.09 3.81
C MET A 83 -15.31 -7.57 3.66
N MET A 84 -15.44 -6.29 3.31
CA MET A 84 -16.67 -5.76 2.73
C MET A 84 -16.61 -6.07 1.23
N PRO A 85 -17.36 -7.08 0.74
CA PRO A 85 -17.35 -7.40 -0.68
C PRO A 85 -17.91 -6.22 -1.46
N PHE A 86 -17.04 -5.56 -2.23
CA PHE A 86 -17.41 -4.46 -3.12
C PHE A 86 -17.01 -4.80 -4.54
N ASN A 87 -17.95 -5.35 -5.32
CA ASN A 87 -17.74 -5.74 -6.72
C ASN A 87 -16.52 -6.65 -6.96
N GLU A 88 -16.01 -7.31 -5.91
CA GLU A 88 -14.94 -8.30 -6.01
C GLU A 88 -15.43 -9.47 -6.87
N ASN A 89 -14.57 -9.95 -7.75
CA ASN A 89 -14.93 -10.92 -8.78
C ASN A 89 -13.76 -11.86 -9.10
N GLU A 90 -14.06 -12.91 -9.88
CA GLU A 90 -13.08 -13.94 -10.24
C GLU A 90 -11.84 -13.39 -10.97
N GLN A 91 -11.97 -12.33 -11.76
CA GLN A 91 -10.81 -11.72 -12.43
C GLN A 91 -9.90 -10.99 -11.45
N GLY A 92 -10.49 -10.28 -10.47
CA GLY A 92 -9.74 -9.67 -9.37
C GLY A 92 -9.01 -10.73 -8.54
N LEU A 93 -9.67 -11.86 -8.25
CA LEU A 93 -9.04 -12.99 -7.57
C LEU A 93 -7.88 -13.59 -8.38
N GLU A 94 -8.04 -13.75 -9.70
CA GLU A 94 -6.96 -14.22 -10.56
C GLU A 94 -5.74 -13.30 -10.46
N VAL A 95 -5.94 -11.98 -10.56
CA VAL A 95 -4.87 -11.00 -10.40
C VAL A 95 -4.23 -11.08 -9.01
N MET A 96 -5.03 -11.18 -7.95
CA MET A 96 -4.54 -11.37 -6.58
C MET A 96 -3.58 -12.56 -6.47
N ILE A 97 -3.94 -13.71 -7.05
CA ILE A 97 -3.11 -14.92 -7.05
C ILE A 97 -1.82 -14.70 -7.84
N VAL A 98 -1.91 -14.04 -9.00
CA VAL A 98 -0.74 -13.73 -9.83
C VAL A 98 0.20 -12.77 -9.11
N LEU A 99 -0.31 -11.71 -8.48
CA LEU A 99 0.47 -10.76 -7.68
C LEU A 99 1.16 -11.45 -6.51
N ASP A 100 0.44 -12.26 -5.72
CA ASP A 100 1.05 -13.02 -4.60
C ASP A 100 2.20 -13.92 -5.08
N ARG A 101 2.03 -14.59 -6.23
CA ARG A 101 3.09 -15.39 -6.83
C ARG A 101 4.27 -14.53 -7.29
N GLN A 102 4.03 -13.36 -7.88
CA GLN A 102 5.11 -12.47 -8.33
C GLN A 102 5.94 -11.96 -7.16
N PHE A 103 5.28 -11.47 -6.10
CA PHE A 103 5.95 -10.99 -4.89
C PHE A 103 6.74 -12.09 -4.18
N ARG A 104 6.21 -13.32 -4.14
CA ARG A 104 6.91 -14.45 -3.53
C ARG A 104 8.16 -14.89 -4.31
N ASN A 105 8.08 -14.87 -5.64
CA ASN A 105 9.13 -15.43 -6.49
C ASN A 105 10.21 -14.41 -6.87
N ASN A 106 9.87 -13.12 -6.90
CA ASN A 106 10.75 -12.05 -7.36
C ASN A 106 10.74 -10.88 -6.35
N PRO A 107 11.20 -11.10 -5.09
CA PRO A 107 11.17 -10.07 -4.04
C PRO A 107 11.98 -8.81 -4.41
N GLU A 108 12.95 -8.91 -5.31
CA GLU A 108 13.76 -7.80 -5.81
C GLU A 108 12.95 -6.76 -6.60
N LEU A 109 11.81 -7.14 -7.20
CA LEU A 109 10.93 -6.21 -7.93
C LEU A 109 10.38 -5.10 -7.04
N VAL A 110 10.37 -5.30 -5.73
CA VAL A 110 9.82 -4.33 -4.76
C VAL A 110 10.83 -3.23 -4.42
N LEU A 111 12.13 -3.47 -4.64
CA LEU A 111 13.20 -2.55 -4.24
C LEU A 111 13.20 -1.23 -5.03
N ASP A 112 12.70 -1.26 -6.27
CA ASP A 112 12.67 -0.11 -7.17
C ASP A 112 11.35 0.66 -7.13
N ILE A 113 10.39 0.24 -6.30
CA ILE A 113 9.09 0.91 -6.19
C ILE A 113 9.25 2.09 -5.22
N PRO A 114 8.91 3.33 -5.61
CA PRO A 114 8.92 4.47 -4.71
C PRO A 114 7.75 4.41 -3.73
N ASN A 115 7.97 4.85 -2.48
CA ASN A 115 6.89 4.94 -1.49
C ASN A 115 5.87 6.00 -1.94
N PRO A 116 4.58 5.65 -2.14
CA PRO A 116 3.59 6.60 -2.63
C PRO A 116 3.22 7.69 -1.62
N SER A 117 3.43 7.45 -0.31
CA SER A 117 3.03 8.39 0.75
C SER A 117 4.16 9.33 1.19
N THR A 118 5.41 8.91 1.08
CA THR A 118 6.54 9.65 1.67
C THR A 118 7.58 10.15 0.68
N PHE A 119 7.52 9.74 -0.60
CA PHE A 119 8.53 10.05 -1.63
C PHE A 119 9.99 9.68 -1.24
N LEU A 120 10.16 8.96 -0.13
CA LEU A 120 11.40 8.34 0.32
C LEU A 120 11.46 6.89 -0.20
N PRO A 121 12.64 6.26 -0.25
CA PRO A 121 12.72 4.82 -0.49
C PRO A 121 11.78 4.10 0.48
N LEU A 122 11.10 3.06 -0.01
CA LEU A 122 10.33 2.09 0.79
C LEU A 122 11.32 1.36 1.71
N ASP A 123 11.89 2.04 2.69
CA ASP A 123 12.93 1.48 3.55
C ASP A 123 12.30 0.41 4.45
N LEU A 124 12.46 -0.84 4.01
CA LEU A 124 12.20 -2.11 4.69
C LEU A 124 10.74 -2.51 4.94
N ASP A 125 9.90 -1.57 5.38
CA ASP A 125 8.49 -1.45 5.05
C ASP A 125 7.64 -2.69 4.65
N VAL A 126 7.24 -2.62 3.38
CA VAL A 126 6.18 -3.43 2.80
C VAL A 126 6.67 -4.82 2.39
N LEU A 127 7.96 -4.97 2.04
CA LEU A 127 8.51 -6.29 1.73
C LEU A 127 8.70 -7.12 3.00
N GLU A 128 9.16 -6.50 4.09
CA GLU A 128 9.22 -7.14 5.39
C GLU A 128 7.82 -7.46 5.91
N PHE A 129 6.87 -6.52 5.80
CA PHE A 129 5.46 -6.79 6.05
C PHE A 129 4.91 -7.94 5.20
N TYR A 130 5.18 -7.98 3.90
CA TYR A 130 4.70 -9.05 3.02
C TYR A 130 5.28 -10.40 3.46
N ARG A 131 6.59 -10.47 3.72
CA ARG A 131 7.25 -11.69 4.22
C ARG A 131 6.64 -12.15 5.54
N TYR A 132 6.51 -11.22 6.50
CA TYR A 132 5.86 -11.47 7.76
C TYR A 132 4.44 -12.00 7.55
N ALA A 133 3.59 -11.28 6.81
CA ALA A 133 2.23 -11.69 6.52
C ALA A 133 2.18 -13.10 5.90
N ARG A 134 3.12 -13.45 5.01
CA ARG A 134 3.18 -14.78 4.41
C ARG A 134 3.62 -15.90 5.33
N ASP A 135 4.39 -15.62 6.39
CA ASP A 135 4.78 -16.59 7.40
C ASP A 135 3.61 -16.99 8.33
N TYR A 136 2.66 -16.08 8.53
CA TYR A 136 1.52 -16.29 9.46
C TYR A 136 0.16 -16.48 8.78
N LEU A 137 0.00 -16.06 7.52
CA LEU A 137 -1.25 -16.20 6.78
C LEU A 137 -1.31 -17.47 5.94
N PRO A 138 -2.50 -18.07 5.78
CA PRO A 138 -2.68 -19.19 4.86
C PRO A 138 -2.36 -18.79 3.42
N ALA A 139 -2.29 -19.77 2.52
CA ALA A 139 -2.21 -19.51 1.09
C ALA A 139 -3.36 -18.57 0.65
N VAL A 140 -3.11 -17.77 -0.38
CA VAL A 140 -4.18 -16.96 -0.98
C VAL A 140 -5.34 -17.86 -1.44
N PRO A 141 -6.60 -17.40 -1.35
CA PRO A 141 -7.75 -18.21 -1.67
C PRO A 141 -7.76 -18.62 -3.14
N SER A 142 -8.23 -19.84 -3.40
CA SER A 142 -8.31 -20.41 -4.75
C SER A 142 -9.66 -20.15 -5.44
N SER A 143 -10.63 -19.62 -4.71
CA SER A 143 -11.98 -19.32 -5.20
C SER A 143 -12.61 -18.15 -4.44
N MET A 144 -13.58 -17.47 -5.05
CA MET A 144 -14.31 -16.38 -4.38
C MET A 144 -15.02 -16.86 -3.11
N LYS A 145 -15.57 -18.09 -3.13
CA LYS A 145 -16.18 -18.70 -1.95
C LYS A 145 -15.21 -18.84 -0.79
N GLU A 146 -13.95 -19.17 -1.07
CA GLU A 146 -12.91 -19.25 -0.03
C GLU A 146 -12.47 -17.86 0.42
N TYR A 147 -12.34 -16.92 -0.53
CA TYR A 147 -11.99 -15.54 -0.24
C TYR A 147 -13.01 -14.90 0.72
N HIS A 148 -14.31 -15.04 0.47
CA HIS A 148 -15.37 -14.48 1.32
C HIS A 148 -15.62 -15.21 2.65
N LYS A 149 -14.88 -16.27 2.97
CA LYS A 149 -15.04 -16.92 4.28
C LYS A 149 -14.56 -15.97 5.39
N PRO A 150 -15.39 -15.73 6.43
CA PRO A 150 -14.94 -14.98 7.60
C PRO A 150 -13.69 -15.64 8.17
N ARG A 151 -12.61 -14.87 8.33
CA ARG A 151 -11.43 -15.38 9.00
C ARG A 151 -11.60 -15.28 10.49
N ASN A 152 -11.30 -16.37 11.17
CA ASN A 152 -11.14 -16.36 12.61
C ASN A 152 -9.76 -15.76 12.93
N LEU A 153 -9.69 -14.43 12.99
CA LEU A 153 -8.46 -13.68 13.31
C LEU A 153 -8.14 -13.71 14.82
N ASN A 154 -8.76 -14.59 15.61
CA ASN A 154 -8.41 -14.81 17.02
C ASN A 154 -7.03 -15.47 17.20
N SER A 155 -6.16 -15.44 16.20
CA SER A 155 -4.74 -15.81 16.35
C SER A 155 -4.02 -14.66 17.07
N PRO A 156 -3.47 -14.88 18.27
CA PRO A 156 -2.85 -13.83 19.08
C PRO A 156 -1.61 -13.17 18.44
N ASP A 157 -1.05 -13.76 17.39
CA ASP A 157 0.26 -13.39 16.80
C ASP A 157 0.17 -12.43 15.58
N LEU A 158 -1.01 -12.23 14.99
CA LEU A 158 -1.19 -11.21 13.93
C LEU A 158 -1.36 -9.79 14.47
N LYS A 159 -1.21 -9.62 15.80
CA LYS A 159 -1.05 -8.33 16.49
C LYS A 159 0.33 -7.69 16.23
N ILE A 160 0.96 -7.92 15.07
CA ILE A 160 1.84 -6.86 14.57
C ILE A 160 0.90 -5.71 14.26
N ASN A 161 0.91 -4.79 15.21
CA ASN A 161 0.08 -3.62 15.26
C ASN A 161 0.12 -2.91 13.92
N LEU A 162 -0.95 -3.05 13.13
CA LEU A 162 -1.36 -2.07 12.12
C LEU A 162 -1.32 -0.63 12.70
N LEU A 163 -1.40 -0.47 14.04
CA LEU A 163 -1.17 0.79 14.77
C LEU A 163 0.22 1.40 14.55
N SER A 164 1.24 0.64 14.11
CA SER A 164 2.54 1.20 13.72
C SER A 164 2.55 1.84 12.33
N TYR A 165 1.53 1.56 11.51
CA TYR A 165 1.40 2.10 10.15
C TYR A 165 0.16 2.97 9.93
N SER A 166 -0.78 2.96 10.87
CA SER A 166 -1.90 3.89 10.86
C SER A 166 -1.36 5.28 11.24
N THR A 167 -0.90 6.01 10.24
CA THR A 167 -0.53 7.44 10.35
C THR A 167 -1.77 8.33 10.40
N VAL A 168 -2.95 7.79 10.75
CA VAL A 168 -4.04 8.64 11.23
C VAL A 168 -3.68 9.03 12.66
N LEU A 169 -2.71 9.93 12.74
CA LEU A 169 -2.40 10.64 13.94
C LEU A 169 -3.71 11.32 14.39
N PRO A 170 -4.15 11.13 15.65
CA PRO A 170 -5.27 11.91 16.17
C PRO A 170 -4.99 13.39 15.94
N ASP A 171 -6.05 14.20 15.87
CA ASP A 171 -5.98 15.66 15.68
C ASP A 171 -5.40 16.33 16.94
N ALA A 172 -4.14 15.99 17.20
CA ALA A 172 -3.40 16.20 18.41
C ALA A 172 -2.12 16.97 18.08
N ASP A 173 -1.62 17.65 19.10
CA ASP A 173 -0.40 18.45 19.09
C ASP A 173 0.78 17.69 18.43
N PRO A 174 1.63 18.35 17.62
CA PRO A 174 2.79 17.72 16.97
C PRO A 174 3.70 16.92 17.92
N THR A 175 3.75 17.29 19.19
CA THR A 175 4.51 16.57 20.22
C THR A 175 3.89 15.22 20.57
N GLU A 176 2.56 15.13 20.62
CA GLU A 176 1.85 13.86 20.83
C GLU A 176 1.96 12.97 19.60
N LYS A 177 1.95 13.56 18.41
CA LYS A 177 2.17 12.85 17.15
C LYS A 177 3.54 12.18 17.11
N LEU A 178 4.57 12.94 17.48
CA LEU A 178 5.93 12.42 17.58
C LEU A 178 6.06 11.35 18.68
N ARG A 179 5.42 11.54 19.84
CA ARG A 179 5.38 10.52 20.91
C ARG A 179 4.72 9.22 20.46
N ALA A 180 3.58 9.29 19.77
CA ALA A 180 2.88 8.11 19.28
C ALA A 180 3.73 7.32 18.27
N LEU A 181 4.38 8.02 17.34
CA LEU A 181 5.34 7.44 16.38
C LEU A 181 6.51 6.76 17.10
N LEU A 182 7.12 7.44 18.07
CA LEU A 182 8.26 6.89 18.82
C LEU A 182 7.89 5.68 19.68
N ASN A 183 6.71 5.70 20.29
CA ASN A 183 6.18 4.57 21.04
C ASN A 183 5.88 3.37 20.13
N SER A 184 5.41 3.62 18.91
CA SER A 184 5.16 2.55 17.92
C SER A 184 6.45 1.88 17.44
N MET A 185 7.57 2.60 17.43
CA MET A 185 8.88 2.13 17.02
C MET A 185 9.70 1.40 18.13
N GLN A 186 9.12 1.20 19.34
CA GLN A 186 9.81 0.61 20.51
C GLN A 186 11.20 1.23 20.83
N ILE A 187 11.39 2.52 20.58
CA ILE A 187 12.72 3.15 20.76
C ILE A 187 12.97 3.45 22.25
N SER A 188 14.20 3.15 22.69
CA SER A 188 14.66 3.09 24.08
C SER A 188 14.49 4.40 24.91
N PRO A 189 14.57 4.32 26.26
CA PRO A 189 14.36 5.45 27.19
C PRO A 189 15.31 6.65 27.02
N GLY A 190 16.36 6.56 26.19
CA GLY A 190 17.24 7.69 25.87
C GLY A 190 16.57 8.82 25.10
N ILE A 191 15.47 8.54 24.37
CA ILE A 191 14.76 9.54 23.56
C ILE A 191 13.72 10.30 24.38
N GLU A 192 13.11 9.71 25.41
CA GLU A 192 12.22 10.46 26.32
C GLU A 192 12.96 11.62 27.00
N ALA A 193 14.22 11.39 27.39
CA ALA A 193 15.10 12.44 27.93
C ALA A 193 15.45 13.52 26.90
N LEU A 194 15.38 13.21 25.60
CA LEU A 194 15.62 14.15 24.52
C LEU A 194 14.36 14.99 24.22
N LEU A 195 13.17 14.38 24.25
CA LEU A 195 11.88 15.05 24.18
C LEU A 195 11.67 16.04 25.33
N ASP A 196 12.00 15.63 26.56
CA ASP A 196 11.94 16.52 27.74
C ASP A 196 12.92 17.69 27.62
N LYS A 197 14.09 17.48 26.99
CA LYS A 197 15.03 18.57 26.68
C LYS A 197 14.53 19.48 25.56
N MET A 198 13.84 18.94 24.56
CA MET A 198 13.27 19.75 23.46
C MET A 198 12.08 20.60 23.92
N ARG A 199 11.30 20.12 24.89
CA ARG A 199 10.19 20.87 25.53
C ARG A 199 10.66 22.16 26.24
N ILE A 200 11.97 22.28 26.49
CA ILE A 200 12.59 23.44 27.16
C ILE A 200 13.15 24.45 26.13
N SER A 201 13.24 24.11 24.84
CA SER A 201 13.77 25.01 23.81
C SER A 201 12.65 25.86 23.19
N PRO A 202 12.69 27.20 23.32
CA PRO A 202 11.67 28.09 22.75
C PRO A 202 11.63 28.12 21.22
N GLY A 203 12.56 27.44 20.53
CA GLY A 203 12.75 27.56 19.08
C GLY A 203 11.99 26.55 18.21
N LEU A 204 11.26 25.59 18.79
CA LEU A 204 10.54 24.57 18.01
C LEU A 204 9.16 25.05 17.55
N GLU A 205 8.48 25.90 18.35
CA GLU A 205 7.21 26.51 17.96
C GLU A 205 7.38 27.43 16.74
N ASP A 206 8.43 28.27 16.73
CA ASP A 206 8.77 29.12 15.57
C ASP A 206 9.08 28.30 14.30
N LEU A 207 9.67 27.12 14.45
CA LEU A 207 10.02 26.24 13.33
C LEU A 207 8.78 25.50 12.80
N LEU A 208 7.85 25.11 13.67
CA LEU A 208 6.55 24.52 13.29
C LEU A 208 5.61 25.55 12.66
N ASP A 209 5.58 26.79 13.16
CA ASP A 209 4.86 27.90 12.54
C ASP A 209 5.44 28.26 11.17
N SER A 210 6.76 28.15 11.00
CA SER A 210 7.40 28.34 9.69
C SER A 210 7.08 27.22 8.69
N MET A 211 6.68 26.04 9.17
CA MET A 211 6.26 24.92 8.33
C MET A 211 4.77 24.91 8.00
N GLN A 212 3.93 25.73 8.67
CA GLN A 212 2.52 25.90 8.34
C GLN A 212 2.21 27.09 7.42
N LEU A 213 3.22 27.66 6.75
CA LEU A 213 3.05 28.77 5.80
C LEU A 213 3.47 28.41 4.37
N LYS A 214 2.66 27.56 3.72
CA LYS A 214 1.98 27.81 2.44
C LYS A 214 1.19 26.60 1.96
#